data_AF-A0A4Y2LCC9-F1
#
_entry.id   AF-A0A4Y2LCC9-F1
#
_cell.length_a   1.000
_cell.length_b   1.000
_cell.length_c   1.000
_cell.angle_alpha   90.00
_cell.angle_beta   90.00
_cell.angle_gamma   90.00
#
_symmetry.space_group_name_H-M   'P 1'
#
loop_
_entity.id
_entity.type
_entity.pdbx_description
1 polymer ?
#
loop_
_entity_poly.entity_id
_entity_poly.type
_entity_poly.pdbx_seq_one_letter_code
_entity_poly.pdbx_strand_id
1 'polypeptide(L)'
;MNILSSLWYLNTKDKEALLDVCFFIVTIYVKPCLQCILAVKTPYTDLGFLKSLKAYENVNESISKAALQKFNQHLWHLTDEIAVLALFDDDVDEETKLKIVANLQRENFSTHEKRYIPSKEELCGSLYGEFDTLIL
;
A
#
# COMPACT_ATOMS: atom_id res chain seq x y z
N MET A 1 14.47 21.55 -15.00
CA MET A 1 15.34 21.02 -13.93
C MET A 1 16.28 22.06 -13.28
N ASN A 2 16.33 23.33 -13.73
CA ASN A 2 17.27 24.35 -13.23
C ASN A 2 16.79 25.22 -12.04
N ILE A 3 15.55 25.08 -11.59
CA ILE A 3 14.97 25.98 -10.56
C ILE A 3 15.42 25.59 -9.14
N LEU A 4 15.63 24.29 -8.89
CA LEU A 4 16.00 23.78 -7.57
C LEU A 4 17.49 24.00 -7.25
N SER A 5 18.36 23.95 -8.27
CA SER A 5 19.80 24.12 -8.09
C SER A 5 20.20 25.54 -7.71
N SER A 6 19.38 26.55 -8.03
CA SER A 6 19.64 27.95 -7.68
C SER A 6 19.15 28.33 -6.28
N LEU A 7 18.20 27.58 -5.71
CA LEU A 7 17.66 27.86 -4.37
C LEU A 7 18.41 27.14 -3.24
N TRP A 8 18.93 25.94 -3.51
CA TRP A 8 19.58 25.10 -2.50
C TRP A 8 20.95 24.64 -3.00
N TYR A 9 21.98 24.78 -2.16
CA TYR A 9 23.35 24.34 -2.44
C TYR A 9 23.46 22.81 -2.32
N LEU A 10 22.70 22.10 -3.17
CA LEU A 10 22.64 20.63 -3.19
C LEU A 10 23.89 20.08 -3.87
N ASN A 11 24.56 19.16 -3.19
CA ASN A 11 25.68 18.43 -3.79
C ASN A 11 25.14 17.40 -4.81
N THR A 12 26.02 16.76 -5.59
CA THR A 12 25.62 15.80 -6.62
C THR A 12 24.85 14.60 -6.06
N LYS A 13 25.25 14.08 -4.88
CA LYS A 13 24.56 12.96 -4.22
C LYS A 13 23.15 13.34 -3.79
N ASP A 14 22.98 14.56 -3.27
CA ASP A 14 21.65 15.03 -2.86
C ASP A 14 20.70 15.16 -4.07
N LYS A 15 21.23 15.55 -5.23
CA LYS A 15 20.46 15.63 -6.48
C LYS A 15 20.05 14.24 -6.98
N GLU A 16 20.93 13.26 -6.91
CA GLU A 16 20.64 11.87 -7.27
C GLU A 16 19.58 11.26 -6.33
N ALA A 17 19.74 11.43 -5.01
CA ALA A 17 18.75 10.97 -4.05
C ALA A 17 17.39 11.65 -4.23
N LEU A 18 17.37 12.96 -4.53
CA LEU A 18 16.13 13.68 -4.85
C LEU A 18 15.47 13.11 -6.12
N LEU A 19 16.26 12.78 -7.13
CA LEU A 19 15.74 12.17 -8.36
C LEU A 19 15.11 10.81 -8.08
N ASP A 20 15.76 9.96 -7.29
CA ASP A 20 15.21 8.65 -6.92
C ASP A 20 13.86 8.77 -6.20
N VAL A 21 13.73 9.75 -5.29
CA VAL A 21 12.47 10.05 -4.60
C VAL A 21 11.43 10.61 -5.58
N CYS A 22 11.81 11.50 -6.50
CA CYS A 22 10.89 12.01 -7.53
C CYS A 22 10.39 10.87 -8.44
N PHE A 23 11.26 9.96 -8.86
CA PHE A 23 10.88 8.79 -9.66
C PHE A 23 9.92 7.90 -8.88
N PHE A 24 10.21 7.59 -7.62
CA PHE A 24 9.31 6.85 -6.74
C PHE A 24 7.93 7.52 -6.64
N ILE A 25 7.88 8.83 -6.41
CA ILE A 25 6.62 9.57 -6.29
C ILE A 25 5.79 9.41 -7.56
N VAL A 26 6.39 9.72 -8.72
CA VAL A 26 5.68 9.73 -10.00
C VAL A 26 5.24 8.33 -10.43
N THR A 27 6.06 7.30 -10.19
CA THR A 27 5.80 5.95 -10.69
C THR A 27 4.99 5.09 -9.73
N ILE A 28 5.15 5.27 -8.42
CA ILE A 28 4.57 4.39 -7.41
C ILE A 28 3.50 5.10 -6.57
N TYR A 29 3.74 6.34 -6.13
CA TYR A 29 2.90 6.99 -5.11
C TYR A 29 1.74 7.82 -5.65
N VAL A 30 1.88 8.48 -6.81
CA VAL A 30 0.86 9.41 -7.33
C VAL A 30 -0.49 8.72 -7.55
N LYS A 31 -0.51 7.54 -8.17
CA LYS A 31 -1.75 6.81 -8.46
C LYS A 31 -2.55 6.48 -7.19
N PRO A 32 -2.01 5.78 -6.18
CA PRO A 32 -2.75 5.46 -4.96
C PRO A 32 -3.12 6.71 -4.16
N CYS A 33 -2.28 7.74 -4.16
CA CYS A 33 -2.57 9.02 -3.51
C CYS A 33 -3.78 9.75 -4.11
N LEU A 34 -4.03 9.61 -5.42
CA LEU A 34 -5.23 10.18 -6.05
C LEU A 34 -6.46 9.29 -5.84
N GLN A 35 -6.28 7.97 -5.84
CA GLN A 35 -7.37 7.01 -5.64
C GLN A 35 -7.91 7.02 -4.21
N CYS A 36 -7.10 7.37 -3.21
CA CYS A 36 -7.54 7.43 -1.81
C CYS A 36 -8.60 8.52 -1.53
N ILE A 37 -8.89 9.41 -2.50
CA ILE A 37 -10.00 10.36 -2.43
C ILE A 37 -11.35 9.63 -2.47
N LEU A 38 -11.41 8.45 -3.09
CA LEU A 38 -12.60 7.62 -3.18
C LEU A 38 -12.54 6.47 -2.18
N ALA A 39 -13.37 6.54 -1.14
CA ALA A 39 -13.38 5.54 -0.06
C ALA A 39 -13.57 4.10 -0.55
N VAL A 40 -14.35 3.89 -1.62
CA VAL A 40 -14.56 2.55 -2.22
C VAL A 40 -13.30 1.97 -2.86
N LYS A 41 -12.38 2.83 -3.32
CA LYS A 41 -11.13 2.41 -3.95
C LYS A 41 -10.03 2.13 -2.95
N THR A 42 -10.10 2.76 -1.77
CA THR A 42 -9.06 2.71 -0.75
C THR A 42 -8.61 1.28 -0.40
N PRO A 43 -9.50 0.31 -0.11
CA PRO A 43 -9.06 -1.00 0.39
C PRO A 43 -8.26 -1.79 -0.66
N TYR A 44 -8.74 -1.82 -1.92
CA TYR A 44 -8.05 -2.50 -3.00
C TYR A 44 -6.79 -1.76 -3.45
N THR A 45 -6.85 -0.42 -3.47
CA THR A 45 -5.72 0.44 -3.82
C THR A 45 -4.57 0.28 -2.82
N ASP A 46 -4.84 0.22 -1.51
CA ASP A 46 -3.83 0.04 -0.47
C ASP A 46 -3.06 -1.27 -0.69
N LEU A 47 -3.76 -2.36 -1.00
CA LEU A 47 -3.14 -3.65 -1.33
C LEU A 47 -2.31 -3.60 -2.61
N GLY A 48 -2.87 -3.04 -3.69
CA GLY A 48 -2.16 -2.86 -4.96
C GLY A 48 -0.89 -2.02 -4.80
N PHE A 49 -0.94 -1.01 -3.92
CA PHE A 49 0.20 -0.17 -3.59
C PHE A 49 1.30 -0.96 -2.86
N LEU A 50 0.97 -1.77 -1.86
CA LEU A 50 1.96 -2.63 -1.18
C LEU A 50 2.62 -3.62 -2.15
N LYS A 51 1.84 -4.23 -3.05
CA LYS A 51 2.36 -5.11 -4.10
C LYS A 51 3.33 -4.37 -5.04
N SER A 52 2.97 -3.14 -5.41
CA SER A 52 3.82 -2.27 -6.24
C SER A 52 5.11 -1.86 -5.53
N LEU A 53 5.05 -1.53 -4.23
CA LEU A 53 6.22 -1.25 -3.42
C LEU A 53 7.18 -2.44 -3.37
N LYS A 54 6.66 -3.66 -3.18
CA LYS A 54 7.48 -4.87 -3.20
C LYS A 54 8.14 -5.10 -4.55
N ALA A 55 7.41 -4.92 -5.65
CA ALA A 55 7.99 -5.03 -7.00
C ALA A 55 9.07 -3.96 -7.25
N TYR A 56 8.90 -2.76 -6.69
CA TYR A 56 9.85 -1.65 -6.78
C TYR A 56 11.18 -1.91 -6.05
N GLU A 57 11.27 -2.95 -5.22
CA GLU A 57 12.53 -3.39 -4.62
C GLU A 57 13.59 -3.70 -5.68
N ASN A 58 13.17 -4.19 -6.86
CA ASN A 58 14.04 -4.45 -8.01
C ASN A 58 14.57 -3.16 -8.69
N VAL A 59 13.98 -2.00 -8.40
CA VAL A 59 14.37 -0.70 -8.95
C VAL A 59 15.19 0.09 -7.93
N ASN A 60 14.68 0.22 -6.71
CA ASN A 60 15.38 0.86 -5.60
C ASN A 60 14.96 0.20 -4.28
N GLU A 61 15.76 -0.77 -3.85
CA GLU A 61 15.56 -1.55 -2.62
C GLU A 61 15.42 -0.66 -1.37
N SER A 62 16.27 0.36 -1.24
CA SER A 62 16.29 1.24 -0.08
C SER A 62 14.98 2.02 0.06
N ILE A 63 14.52 2.64 -1.03
CA ILE A 63 13.25 3.38 -1.04
C ILE A 63 12.07 2.43 -0.84
N SER A 64 12.06 1.28 -1.51
CA SER A 64 11.01 0.27 -1.38
C SER A 64 10.85 -0.19 0.08
N LYS A 65 11.94 -0.59 0.74
CA LYS A 65 11.93 -1.04 2.13
C LYS A 65 11.51 0.06 3.09
N ALA A 66 12.05 1.27 2.93
CA ALA A 66 11.69 2.41 3.76
C ALA A 66 10.19 2.77 3.62
N ALA A 67 9.66 2.74 2.39
CA ALA A 67 8.26 3.00 2.12
C ALA A 67 7.37 1.88 2.68
N LEU A 68 7.68 0.61 2.45
CA LEU A 68 6.93 -0.53 3.01
C LEU A 68 6.85 -0.43 4.54
N GLN A 69 7.98 -0.19 5.20
CA GLN A 69 8.02 -0.01 6.65
C GLN A 69 7.11 1.13 7.10
N LYS A 70 7.12 2.26 6.37
CA LYS A 70 6.31 3.43 6.72
C LYS A 70 4.81 3.17 6.51
N PHE A 71 4.44 2.65 5.35
CA PHE A 71 3.03 2.50 4.97
C PHE A 71 2.34 1.31 5.64
N ASN A 72 3.06 0.25 6.01
CA ASN A 72 2.47 -0.82 6.83
C ASN A 72 1.99 -0.31 8.20
N GLN A 73 2.62 0.73 8.76
CA GLN A 73 2.15 1.37 9.99
C GLN A 73 0.88 2.23 9.77
N HIS A 74 0.54 2.51 8.52
CA HIS A 74 -0.60 3.34 8.15
C HIS A 74 -1.84 2.52 7.74
N LEU A 75 -1.78 1.18 7.77
CA LEU A 75 -2.91 0.30 7.43
C LEU A 75 -3.91 0.10 8.59
N TRP A 76 -3.84 0.92 9.64
CA TRP A 76 -4.67 0.79 10.84
C TRP A 76 -6.17 0.98 10.58
N HIS A 77 -6.53 1.64 9.47
CA HIS A 77 -7.91 1.84 9.01
C HIS A 77 -8.45 0.68 8.16
N LEU A 78 -7.61 -0.29 7.79
CA LEU A 78 -8.03 -1.44 7.00
C LEU A 78 -8.65 -2.47 7.95
N THR A 79 -9.95 -2.38 8.14
CA THR A 79 -10.78 -3.35 8.89
C THR A 79 -11.65 -4.16 7.93
N ASP A 80 -12.24 -5.24 8.42
CA ASP A 80 -13.17 -6.08 7.65
C ASP A 80 -14.33 -5.26 7.07
N GLU A 81 -14.85 -4.28 7.83
CA GLU A 81 -15.93 -3.39 7.38
C GLU A 81 -15.48 -2.47 6.24
N ILE A 82 -14.23 -2.02 6.25
CA ILE A 82 -13.65 -1.21 5.18
C ILE A 82 -13.35 -2.08 3.96
N ALA A 83 -12.93 -3.34 4.15
CA ALA A 83 -12.72 -4.29 3.06
C ALA A 83 -14.00 -4.57 2.26
N VAL A 84 -15.19 -4.54 2.89
CA VAL A 84 -16.50 -4.63 2.20
C VAL A 84 -16.66 -3.54 1.13
N LEU A 85 -16.06 -2.35 1.31
CA LEU A 85 -16.17 -1.27 0.33
C LEU A 85 -15.53 -1.65 -1.03
N ALA A 86 -14.56 -2.56 -1.04
CA ALA A 86 -13.94 -3.06 -2.26
C ALA A 86 -14.90 -3.91 -3.13
N LEU A 87 -16.02 -4.40 -2.57
CA LEU A 87 -17.06 -5.07 -3.37
C LEU A 87 -17.71 -4.11 -4.38
N PHE A 88 -17.68 -2.80 -4.09
CA PHE A 88 -18.22 -1.74 -4.95
C PHE A 88 -17.16 -1.07 -5.83
N ASP A 89 -15.90 -1.54 -5.78
CA ASP A 89 -14.88 -1.06 -6.69
C ASP A 89 -14.97 -1.82 -8.02
N ASP A 90 -15.08 -1.08 -9.12
CA ASP A 90 -15.14 -1.62 -10.48
C ASP A 90 -13.78 -2.19 -10.93
N ASP A 91 -12.68 -1.79 -10.28
CA ASP A 91 -11.34 -2.30 -10.57
C ASP A 91 -11.06 -3.67 -9.92
N VAL A 92 -11.97 -4.15 -9.05
CA VAL A 92 -11.86 -5.45 -8.38
C VAL A 92 -12.60 -6.50 -9.20
N ASP A 93 -11.91 -7.59 -9.53
CA ASP A 93 -12.50 -8.71 -10.27
C ASP A 93 -13.47 -9.54 -9.40
N GLU A 94 -14.39 -10.23 -10.06
CA GLU A 94 -15.43 -11.03 -9.39
C GLU A 94 -14.86 -12.15 -8.51
N GLU A 95 -13.73 -12.76 -8.88
CA GLU A 95 -13.10 -13.81 -8.07
C GLU A 95 -12.61 -13.22 -6.73
N THR A 96 -11.96 -12.06 -6.78
CA THR A 96 -11.54 -11.32 -5.58
C THR A 96 -12.75 -10.90 -4.72
N LYS A 97 -13.84 -10.42 -5.34
CA LYS A 97 -15.08 -10.08 -4.59
C LYS A 97 -15.66 -11.29 -3.87
N LEU A 98 -15.72 -12.45 -4.53
CA LEU A 98 -16.20 -13.69 -3.91
C LEU A 98 -15.33 -14.13 -2.73
N LYS A 99 -14.01 -13.95 -2.82
CA LYS A 99 -13.07 -14.24 -1.72
C LYS A 99 -13.30 -13.34 -0.51
N ILE A 100 -13.48 -12.04 -0.72
CA ILE A 100 -13.82 -11.08 0.33
C ILE A 100 -15.09 -11.53 1.06
N VAL A 101 -16.15 -11.87 0.32
CA VAL A 101 -17.42 -12.36 0.91
C VAL A 101 -17.22 -13.67 1.70
N ALA A 102 -16.44 -14.61 1.17
CA ALA A 102 -16.19 -15.89 1.81
C ALA A 102 -15.39 -15.73 3.13
N ASN A 103 -14.43 -14.81 3.17
CA ASN A 103 -13.65 -14.52 4.37
C ASN A 103 -14.49 -13.83 5.45
N LEU A 104 -15.33 -12.87 5.06
CA LEU A 104 -16.27 -12.20 5.97
C LEU A 104 -17.25 -13.19 6.62
N GLN A 105 -17.66 -14.24 5.91
CA GLN A 105 -18.56 -15.27 6.49
C GLN A 105 -17.85 -16.23 7.45
N ARG A 106 -16.53 -16.40 7.32
CA ARG A 106 -15.71 -17.28 8.17
C ARG A 106 -15.43 -16.64 9.53
N GLU A 107 -15.26 -15.32 9.53
CA GLU A 107 -15.18 -14.46 10.70
C GLU A 107 -16.60 -14.28 11.27
N ASN A 108 -17.06 -15.14 12.19
CA ASN A 108 -18.22 -14.79 13.01
C ASN A 108 -17.90 -13.43 13.65
N PHE A 109 -18.68 -12.38 13.35
CA PHE A 109 -18.51 -11.02 13.90
C PHE A 109 -18.47 -11.06 15.43
N SER A 110 -17.31 -11.39 16.01
CA SER A 110 -17.04 -11.17 17.41
C SER A 110 -17.10 -9.65 17.57
N THR A 111 -17.84 -9.16 18.55
CA THR A 111 -18.20 -7.75 18.76
C THR A 111 -17.03 -6.80 19.06
N HIS A 112 -15.82 -7.15 18.66
CA HIS A 112 -14.60 -6.36 18.84
C HIS A 112 -14.02 -6.02 17.47
N GLU A 113 -13.90 -4.72 17.18
CA GLU A 113 -13.18 -4.17 16.03
C GLU A 113 -11.78 -4.82 15.94
N LYS A 114 -11.60 -5.75 15.01
CA LYS A 114 -10.29 -6.34 14.72
C LYS A 114 -9.57 -5.40 13.76
N ARG A 115 -8.73 -4.51 14.30
CA ARG A 115 -7.82 -3.71 13.49
C ARG A 115 -6.72 -4.61 12.92
N TYR A 116 -6.40 -4.43 11.64
CA TYR A 116 -5.20 -5.04 11.08
C TYR A 116 -3.95 -4.43 11.74
N ILE A 117 -3.16 -5.27 12.43
CA ILE A 117 -1.89 -4.90 13.05
C ILE A 117 -0.81 -5.82 12.47
N PRO A 118 0.04 -5.33 11.55
CA PRO A 118 1.11 -6.14 11.01
C PRO A 118 2.14 -6.52 12.08
N SER A 119 2.49 -7.80 12.14
CA SER A 119 3.56 -8.36 12.97
C SER A 119 4.95 -7.94 12.48
N LYS A 120 5.97 -8.10 13.33
CA LYS A 120 7.36 -7.77 12.97
C LYS A 120 7.92 -8.69 11.88
N GLU A 121 7.47 -9.94 11.84
CA GLU A 121 7.83 -10.90 10.80
C GLU A 121 7.21 -10.54 9.45
N GLU A 122 5.93 -10.13 9.43
CA GLU A 122 5.25 -9.60 8.24
C GLU A 122 6.00 -8.38 7.69
N LEU A 123 6.39 -7.42 8.54
CA LEU A 123 7.15 -6.23 8.14
C LEU A 123 8.51 -6.52 7.47
N CYS A 124 9.08 -7.72 7.66
CA CYS A 124 10.44 -8.06 7.22
C CYS A 124 10.50 -8.92 5.94
N GLY A 125 9.37 -9.31 5.35
CA GLY A 125 9.38 -9.90 4.00
C GLY A 125 8.41 -11.04 3.72
N SER A 126 7.54 -11.45 4.65
CA SER A 126 6.55 -12.52 4.43
C SER A 126 5.12 -12.05 4.16
N LEU A 127 4.87 -10.74 3.99
CA LEU A 127 3.54 -10.12 3.78
C LEU A 127 2.65 -10.88 2.78
N TYR A 128 3.22 -11.50 1.75
CA TYR A 128 2.45 -12.11 0.68
C TYR A 128 1.59 -13.31 1.11
N GLY A 129 2.06 -14.12 2.07
CA GLY A 129 1.28 -15.31 2.48
C GLY A 129 0.05 -14.95 3.31
N GLU A 130 0.18 -13.98 4.20
CA GLU A 130 -0.84 -13.67 5.20
C GLU A 130 -1.85 -12.63 4.70
N PHE A 131 -1.43 -11.66 3.87
CA PHE A 131 -2.34 -10.67 3.26
C PHE A 131 -3.26 -11.27 2.19
N ASP A 132 -2.78 -12.27 1.43
CA ASP A 132 -3.63 -13.07 0.54
C ASP A 132 -4.61 -13.96 1.33
N THR A 133 -4.52 -14.02 2.68
CA THR A 133 -5.44 -14.78 3.54
C THR A 133 -6.41 -13.88 4.31
N LEU A 134 -6.01 -12.61 4.55
CA LEU A 134 -6.80 -11.62 5.29
C LEU A 134 -7.78 -10.83 4.40
N ILE A 135 -7.51 -10.70 3.09
CA ILE A 135 -8.41 -9.99 2.15
C ILE A 135 -8.70 -10.81 0.88
N LEU A 136 -7.95 -11.87 0.58
CA LEU A 136 -8.19 -12.87 -0.48
C LEU A 136 -8.43 -14.27 0.11
#